data_AF-A0A917PCK6-F1
#
_entry.id   AF-A0A917PCK6-F1
#
_cell.length_a   1.000
_cell.length_b   1.000
_cell.length_c   1.000
_cell.angle_alpha   90.00
_cell.angle_beta   90.00
_cell.angle_gamma   90.00
#
_symmetry.space_group_name_H-M   'P 1'
#
loop_
_entity.id
_entity.type
_entity.pdbx_description
1 polymer ?
#
loop_
_entity_poly.entity_id
_entity_poly.type
_entity_poly.pdbx_seq_one_letter_code
_entity_poly.pdbx_strand_id
1 'polypeptide(L)'
;MNRRASDDGPMPSAASDSGGVRAALIVVSALLLLEAAALVAVVVWLVVDLLALEPSSYTTAIALLVLVVIGALWVSVTAVASLRRAPWSRAAAIVWQVLQVSIAVGAFQGLFARPDVGWVLLVPAVTVIGLLLWAPVRLAYTRPGDESSAPDGA
;
A
#
# COMPACT_ATOMS: atom_id res chain seq x y z
N MET A 1 61.53 5.83 2.44
CA MET A 1 61.24 4.46 2.91
C MET A 1 60.01 4.54 3.80
N ASN A 2 58.84 3.97 3.56
CA ASN A 2 58.28 3.26 2.42
C ASN A 2 56.74 3.30 2.58
N ARG A 3 56.06 3.63 1.48
CA ARG A 3 54.67 3.34 1.06
C ARG A 3 53.74 2.53 2.01
N ARG A 4 52.60 3.13 2.40
CA ARG A 4 51.21 2.59 2.34
C ARG A 4 50.30 3.81 2.18
N ALA A 5 49.91 4.26 0.98
CA ALA A 5 48.82 3.66 0.21
C ALA A 5 47.69 3.15 1.13
N SER A 6 47.02 4.07 1.83
CA SER A 6 45.64 3.86 2.24
C SER A 6 44.83 3.82 0.95
N ASP A 7 44.57 2.59 0.53
CA ASP A 7 43.67 2.22 -0.54
C ASP A 7 42.25 2.60 -0.09
N ASP A 8 41.92 3.89 -0.15
CA ASP A 8 40.56 4.38 0.04
C ASP A 8 39.76 4.02 -1.22
N GLY A 9 39.43 2.72 -1.32
CA GLY A 9 38.51 2.21 -2.31
C GLY A 9 37.18 2.96 -2.21
N PRO A 10 36.56 3.38 -3.34
CA PRO A 10 35.32 4.14 -3.31
C PRO A 10 34.26 3.36 -2.52
N MET A 11 33.72 3.89 -1.43
CA MET A 11 32.66 3.27 -0.62
C MET A 11 31.43 2.91 -1.49
N PRO A 12 31.21 1.63 -1.89
CA PRO A 12 30.19 1.29 -2.89
C PRO A 12 28.76 1.11 -2.36
N SER A 13 28.46 1.36 -1.07
CA SER A 13 27.22 0.88 -0.43
C SER A 13 26.06 1.90 -0.34
N ALA A 14 26.31 3.21 -0.38
CA ALA A 14 25.25 4.21 -0.16
C ALA A 14 24.30 4.38 -1.36
N ALA A 15 24.79 4.13 -2.58
CA ALA A 15 24.03 4.37 -3.80
C ALA A 15 22.94 3.31 -4.04
N SER A 16 23.21 2.04 -3.72
CA SER A 16 22.27 0.92 -3.93
C SER A 16 21.05 0.97 -2.99
N ASP A 17 21.24 1.37 -1.72
CA ASP A 17 20.15 1.46 -0.73
C ASP A 17 19.13 2.56 -1.07
N SER A 18 19.62 3.69 -1.61
CA SER A 18 18.76 4.81 -1.99
C SER A 18 17.85 4.49 -3.19
N GLY A 19 18.30 3.59 -4.08
CA GLY A 19 17.54 3.16 -5.26
C GLY A 19 16.35 2.25 -4.89
N GLY A 20 16.56 1.30 -3.98
CA GLY A 20 15.53 0.37 -3.51
C GLY A 20 14.37 1.08 -2.81
N VAL A 21 14.69 2.04 -1.93
CA VAL A 21 13.67 2.84 -1.21
C VAL A 21 12.82 3.66 -2.17
N ARG A 22 13.44 4.28 -3.20
CA ARG A 22 12.70 5.06 -4.22
C ARG A 22 11.78 4.19 -5.06
N ALA A 23 12.23 3.00 -5.47
CA ALA A 23 11.42 2.06 -6.24
C ALA A 23 10.20 1.57 -5.42
N ALA A 24 10.41 1.22 -4.15
CA ALA A 24 9.32 0.81 -3.25
C ALA A 24 8.26 1.92 -3.08
N LEU A 25 8.70 3.17 -2.92
CA LEU A 25 7.77 4.31 -2.83
C LEU A 25 6.94 4.51 -4.10
N ILE A 26 7.57 4.42 -5.28
CA ILE A 26 6.87 4.57 -6.57
C ILE A 26 5.78 3.49 -6.72
N VAL A 27 6.12 2.24 -6.39
CA VAL A 27 5.18 1.12 -6.50
C VAL A 27 4.00 1.29 -5.54
N VAL A 28 4.25 1.65 -4.29
CA VAL A 28 3.18 1.91 -3.31
C VAL A 28 2.29 3.06 -3.74
N SER A 29 2.87 4.17 -4.21
CA SER A 29 2.08 5.32 -4.69
C SER A 29 1.24 4.97 -5.93
N ALA A 30 1.79 4.18 -6.87
CA ALA A 30 1.05 3.73 -8.06
C ALA A 30 -0.13 2.81 -7.69
N LEU A 31 0.07 1.90 -6.74
CA LEU A 31 -0.99 1.03 -6.23
C LEU A 31 -2.10 1.83 -5.52
N LEU A 32 -1.75 2.78 -4.67
CA LEU A 32 -2.74 3.64 -4.00
C LEU A 32 -3.55 4.47 -5.00
N LEU A 33 -2.93 4.94 -6.08
CA LEU A 33 -3.66 5.62 -7.16
C LEU A 33 -4.63 4.67 -7.87
N LEU A 34 -4.22 3.43 -8.10
CA LEU A 34 -5.09 2.42 -8.72
C LEU A 34 -6.29 2.09 -7.82
N GLU A 35 -6.07 1.96 -6.51
CA GLU A 35 -7.15 1.77 -5.53
C GLU A 35 -8.09 2.98 -5.47
N ALA A 36 -7.55 4.20 -5.49
CA ALA A 36 -8.35 5.41 -5.56
C ALA A 36 -9.24 5.42 -6.82
N ALA A 37 -8.66 5.07 -7.97
CA ALA A 37 -9.41 4.97 -9.23
C ALA A 37 -10.49 3.89 -9.18
N ALA A 38 -10.20 2.73 -8.57
CA ALA A 38 -11.18 1.67 -8.37
C ALA A 38 -12.36 2.13 -7.50
N LEU A 39 -12.10 2.85 -6.40
CA LEU A 39 -13.18 3.42 -5.59
C LEU A 39 -14.02 4.44 -6.35
N VAL A 40 -13.39 5.30 -7.17
CA VAL A 40 -14.14 6.24 -8.02
C VAL A 40 -15.03 5.49 -9.00
N ALA A 41 -14.55 4.38 -9.59
CA ALA A 41 -15.38 3.52 -10.44
C ALA A 41 -16.56 2.91 -9.67
N VAL A 42 -16.38 2.50 -8.41
CA VAL A 42 -17.47 2.02 -7.55
C VAL A 42 -18.48 3.12 -7.24
N VAL A 43 -18.04 4.37 -7.01
CA VAL A 43 -18.95 5.51 -6.86
C VAL A 43 -19.80 5.70 -8.12
N VAL A 44 -19.17 5.70 -9.30
CA VAL A 44 -19.88 5.83 -10.57
C VAL A 44 -20.88 4.69 -10.76
N TRP A 45 -20.48 3.45 -10.43
CA TRP A 45 -21.38 2.31 -10.49
C TRP A 45 -22.57 2.47 -9.54
N LEU A 46 -22.36 2.82 -8.27
CA LEU A 46 -23.44 3.06 -7.31
C LEU A 46 -24.41 4.17 -7.75
N VAL A 47 -23.89 5.23 -8.39
CA VAL A 47 -24.74 6.28 -8.98
C VAL A 47 -25.57 5.72 -10.13
N VAL A 48 -24.99 4.92 -11.02
CA VAL A 48 -25.73 4.28 -12.12
C VAL A 48 -26.79 3.34 -11.57
N ASP A 49 -26.46 2.50 -10.58
CA ASP A 49 -27.42 1.59 -9.94
C ASP A 49 -28.57 2.37 -9.30
N LEU A 50 -28.30 3.48 -8.61
CA LEU A 50 -29.33 4.31 -7.98
C LEU A 50 -30.27 4.99 -9.00
N LEU A 51 -29.79 5.25 -10.21
CA LEU A 51 -30.56 5.91 -11.27
C LEU A 51 -31.27 4.92 -12.20
N ALA A 52 -30.71 3.72 -12.39
CA ALA A 52 -31.17 2.74 -13.37
C ALA A 52 -31.95 1.57 -12.76
N LEU A 53 -31.73 1.26 -11.48
CA LEU A 53 -32.38 0.17 -10.76
C LEU A 53 -33.25 0.73 -9.63
N GLU A 54 -34.35 0.05 -9.32
CA GLU A 54 -35.19 0.43 -8.17
C GLU A 54 -34.60 -0.17 -6.88
N PRO A 55 -34.04 0.64 -5.96
CA PRO A 55 -33.44 0.13 -4.74
C PRO A 55 -34.53 -0.35 -3.78
N SER A 56 -34.27 -1.46 -3.07
CA SER A 56 -35.14 -1.93 -1.99
C SER A 56 -35.31 -0.91 -0.86
N SER A 57 -34.33 -0.01 -0.70
CA SER A 57 -34.39 1.14 0.21
C SER A 57 -33.47 2.26 -0.28
N TYR A 58 -34.07 3.39 -0.66
CA TYR A 58 -33.32 4.59 -1.03
C TYR A 58 -32.46 5.12 0.13
N THR A 59 -32.91 4.98 1.38
CA THR A 59 -32.16 5.44 2.56
C THR A 59 -30.83 4.71 2.68
N THR A 60 -30.84 3.38 2.58
CA THR A 60 -29.61 2.57 2.65
C THR A 60 -28.72 2.81 1.44
N ALA A 61 -29.30 2.91 0.24
CA ALA A 61 -28.54 3.15 -0.98
C ALA A 61 -27.79 4.50 -0.96
N ILE A 62 -28.46 5.57 -0.54
CA ILE A 62 -27.85 6.90 -0.42
C ILE A 62 -26.79 6.91 0.69
N ALA A 63 -27.06 6.27 1.84
CA ALA A 63 -26.10 6.19 2.93
C ALA A 63 -24.80 5.48 2.50
N LEU A 64 -24.92 4.36 1.76
CA LEU A 64 -23.78 3.65 1.20
C LEU A 64 -23.03 4.50 0.16
N LEU A 65 -23.75 5.18 -0.74
CA LEU A 65 -23.13 6.06 -1.73
C LEU A 65 -22.31 7.17 -1.06
N VAL A 66 -22.88 7.86 -0.07
CA VAL A 66 -22.17 8.92 0.67
C VAL A 66 -20.94 8.36 1.38
N LEU A 67 -21.05 7.21 2.03
CA LEU A 67 -19.94 6.56 2.70
C LEU A 67 -18.80 6.23 1.72
N VAL A 68 -19.12 5.67 0.56
CA VAL A 68 -18.13 5.32 -0.47
C VAL A 68 -17.50 6.57 -1.09
N VAL A 69 -18.27 7.65 -1.29
CA VAL A 69 -17.73 8.95 -1.76
C VAL A 69 -16.71 9.51 -0.77
N ILE A 70 -17.01 9.48 0.53
CA ILE A 70 -16.07 9.91 1.59
C ILE A 70 -14.79 9.06 1.53
N GLY A 71 -14.93 7.74 1.41
CA GLY A 71 -13.81 6.81 1.23
C GLY A 71 -12.96 7.16 -0.01
N ALA A 72 -13.60 7.35 -1.16
CA ALA A 72 -12.93 7.68 -2.42
C ALA A 72 -12.13 8.98 -2.32
N LEU A 73 -12.69 10.02 -1.70
CA LEU A 73 -11.98 11.28 -1.46
C LEU A 73 -10.78 11.08 -0.54
N TRP A 74 -10.95 10.35 0.56
CA TRP A 74 -9.89 10.10 1.52
C TRP A 74 -8.72 9.30 0.92
N VAL A 75 -9.01 8.25 0.16
CA VAL A 75 -8.00 7.43 -0.52
C VAL A 75 -7.31 8.24 -1.62
N SER A 76 -8.06 9.04 -2.40
CA SER A 76 -7.48 9.93 -3.41
C SER A 76 -6.51 10.94 -2.79
N VAL A 77 -6.90 11.57 -1.68
CA VAL A 77 -6.03 12.49 -0.92
C VAL A 77 -4.80 11.76 -0.40
N THR A 78 -4.95 10.54 0.12
CA THR A 78 -3.85 9.70 0.60
C THR A 78 -2.87 9.32 -0.52
N ALA A 79 -3.38 8.97 -1.70
CA ALA A 79 -2.59 8.65 -2.88
C ALA A 79 -1.81 9.88 -3.37
N VAL A 80 -2.44 11.05 -3.44
CA VAL A 80 -1.77 12.31 -3.80
C VAL A 80 -0.72 12.72 -2.76
N ALA A 81 -1.02 12.54 -1.47
CA ALA A 81 -0.06 12.77 -0.38
C ALA A 81 1.14 11.80 -0.46
N SER A 82 0.91 10.56 -0.91
CA SER A 82 1.95 9.56 -1.16
C SER A 82 2.91 10.02 -2.26
N LEU A 83 2.37 10.50 -3.39
CA LEU A 83 3.18 11.08 -4.48
C LEU A 83 4.01 12.28 -4.01
N ARG A 84 3.46 13.08 -3.11
CA ARG A 84 4.15 14.24 -2.49
C ARG A 84 5.15 13.85 -1.40
N ARG A 85 5.33 12.55 -1.13
CA ARG A 85 6.20 12.00 -0.07
C ARG A 85 5.87 12.55 1.32
N ALA A 86 4.61 12.84 1.57
CA ALA A 86 4.19 13.38 2.86
C ALA A 86 4.36 12.31 3.96
N PRO A 87 4.95 12.63 5.13
CA PRO A 87 5.28 11.64 6.15
C PRO A 87 4.04 10.96 6.77
N TRP A 88 2.87 11.63 6.73
CA TRP A 88 1.61 11.10 7.25
C TRP A 88 0.91 10.12 6.29
N SER A 89 1.30 10.07 5.01
CA SER A 89 0.67 9.20 4.00
C SER A 89 0.82 7.71 4.35
N ARG A 90 1.91 7.33 5.02
CA ARG A 90 2.17 5.92 5.39
C ARG A 90 1.13 5.39 6.36
N ALA A 91 0.82 6.14 7.43
CA ALA A 91 -0.17 5.73 8.41
C ALA A 91 -1.56 5.65 7.79
N ALA A 92 -1.92 6.63 6.95
CA ALA A 92 -3.20 6.65 6.24
C ALA A 92 -3.34 5.43 5.28
N ALA A 93 -2.29 5.09 4.53
CA ALA A 93 -2.31 3.92 3.66
C ALA A 93 -2.52 2.60 4.45
N ILE A 94 -1.89 2.44 5.62
CA ILE A 94 -2.08 1.26 6.46
C ILE A 94 -3.53 1.16 6.95
N VAL A 95 -4.09 2.29 7.43
CA VAL A 95 -5.50 2.34 7.87
C VAL A 95 -6.43 1.95 6.72
N TRP A 96 -6.15 2.42 5.50
CA TRP A 96 -6.94 2.07 4.32
C TRP A 96 -6.93 0.57 4.05
N GLN A 97 -5.75 -0.06 4.11
CA GLN A 97 -5.62 -1.49 3.89
C GLN A 97 -6.40 -2.31 4.91
N VAL A 98 -6.35 -1.94 6.19
CA VAL A 98 -7.14 -2.59 7.25
C VAL A 98 -8.64 -2.42 7.00
N LEU A 99 -9.07 -1.23 6.60
CA LEU A 99 -10.46 -0.96 6.26
C LEU A 99 -10.91 -1.77 5.04
N GLN A 100 -10.10 -1.84 3.99
CA GLN A 100 -10.40 -2.60 2.76
C GLN A 100 -10.54 -4.11 3.05
N VAL A 101 -9.65 -4.67 3.88
CA VAL A 101 -9.78 -6.06 4.35
C VAL A 101 -11.05 -6.26 5.16
N SER A 102 -11.38 -5.32 6.06
CA SER A 102 -12.60 -5.39 6.87
C SER A 102 -13.85 -5.36 6.01
N ILE A 103 -13.89 -4.51 4.97
CA ILE A 103 -14.98 -4.42 3.99
C ILE A 103 -15.06 -5.73 3.20
N ALA A 104 -13.94 -6.28 2.73
CA ALA A 104 -13.91 -7.54 1.98
C ALA A 104 -14.45 -8.71 2.82
N VAL A 105 -14.03 -8.82 4.09
CA VAL A 105 -14.56 -9.82 5.02
C VAL A 105 -16.06 -9.62 5.24
N GLY A 106 -16.51 -8.37 5.39
CA GLY A 106 -17.92 -8.01 5.42
C GLY A 106 -18.70 -8.48 4.18
N ALA A 107 -18.12 -8.37 2.98
CA ALA A 107 -18.78 -8.79 1.74
C ALA A 107 -18.95 -10.31 1.61
N PHE A 108 -18.15 -11.11 2.32
CA PHE A 108 -18.30 -12.57 2.39
C PHE A 108 -19.39 -13.04 3.35
N GLN A 109 -19.88 -12.17 4.25
CA GLN A 109 -20.80 -12.54 5.32
C GLN A 109 -22.06 -11.67 5.36
N GLY A 110 -23.16 -12.21 5.87
CA GLY A 110 -24.44 -11.50 6.01
C GLY A 110 -25.51 -11.90 4.98
N LEU A 111 -26.72 -11.36 5.15
CA LEU A 111 -27.92 -11.73 4.36
C LEU A 111 -27.82 -11.37 2.87
N PHE A 112 -26.94 -10.44 2.52
CA PHE A 112 -26.65 -10.00 1.16
C PHE A 112 -25.18 -10.27 0.79
N ALA A 113 -24.58 -11.34 1.32
CA ALA A 113 -23.21 -11.71 1.02
C ALA A 113 -23.01 -11.81 -0.50
N ARG A 114 -22.03 -11.07 -1.02
CA ARG A 114 -21.64 -11.06 -2.43
C ARG A 114 -20.17 -11.47 -2.50
N PRO A 115 -19.87 -12.78 -2.49
CA PRO A 115 -18.49 -13.27 -2.50
C PRO A 115 -17.70 -12.75 -3.71
N ASP A 116 -18.37 -12.52 -4.84
CA ASP A 116 -17.81 -11.89 -6.03
C ASP A 116 -17.23 -10.48 -5.72
N VAL A 117 -17.97 -9.65 -4.96
CA VAL A 117 -17.49 -8.32 -4.52
C VAL A 117 -16.39 -8.46 -3.47
N GLY A 118 -16.52 -9.44 -2.57
CA GLY A 118 -15.50 -9.76 -1.57
C GLY A 118 -14.15 -10.08 -2.20
N TRP A 119 -14.11 -10.90 -3.25
CA TRP A 119 -12.87 -11.22 -3.97
C TRP A 119 -12.29 -10.02 -4.71
N VAL A 120 -13.13 -9.20 -5.35
CA VAL A 120 -12.69 -7.98 -6.04
C VAL A 120 -12.03 -6.98 -5.09
N LEU A 121 -12.46 -6.92 -3.83
CA LEU A 121 -11.86 -6.07 -2.79
C LEU A 121 -10.66 -6.72 -2.08
N LEU A 122 -10.72 -8.03 -1.85
CA LEU A 122 -9.68 -8.77 -1.12
C LEU A 122 -8.39 -8.88 -1.94
N VAL A 123 -8.49 -9.19 -3.24
CA VAL A 123 -7.31 -9.40 -4.09
C VAL A 123 -6.40 -8.15 -4.14
N PRO A 124 -6.92 -6.93 -4.39
CA PRO A 124 -6.11 -5.72 -4.30
C PRO A 124 -5.52 -5.51 -2.91
N ALA A 125 -6.30 -5.69 -1.85
CA ALA A 125 -5.84 -5.48 -0.47
C ALA A 125 -4.67 -6.40 -0.12
N VAL A 126 -4.81 -7.69 -0.40
CA VAL A 126 -3.77 -8.70 -0.16
C VAL A 126 -2.55 -8.44 -1.03
N THR A 127 -2.75 -7.98 -2.27
CA THR A 127 -1.64 -7.62 -3.16
C THR A 127 -0.86 -6.43 -2.60
N VAL A 128 -1.54 -5.35 -2.17
CA VAL A 128 -0.88 -4.18 -1.61
C VAL A 128 -0.19 -4.51 -0.28
N ILE A 129 -0.87 -5.22 0.61
CA ILE A 129 -0.29 -5.70 1.88
C ILE A 129 0.92 -6.59 1.61
N GLY A 130 0.80 -7.55 0.69
CA GLY A 130 1.89 -8.42 0.26
C GLY A 130 3.08 -7.63 -0.24
N LEU A 131 2.89 -6.68 -1.15
CA LEU A 131 3.98 -5.82 -1.62
C LEU A 131 4.56 -4.93 -0.51
N LEU A 132 3.73 -4.39 0.38
CA LEU A 132 4.17 -3.54 1.49
C LEU A 132 5.04 -4.33 2.48
N LEU A 133 4.69 -5.59 2.72
CA LEU A 133 5.42 -6.50 3.60
C LEU A 133 6.66 -7.10 2.93
N TRP A 134 6.66 -7.29 1.61
CA TRP A 134 7.73 -8.00 0.90
C TRP A 134 8.81 -7.09 0.29
N ALA A 135 8.48 -5.85 -0.08
CA ALA A 135 9.44 -4.94 -0.70
C ALA A 135 10.58 -4.45 0.24
N PRO A 136 10.35 -4.21 1.56
CA PRO A 136 11.42 -3.77 2.46
C PRO A 136 12.18 -4.94 3.13
N VAL A 137 11.59 -6.13 3.24
CA VAL A 137 12.19 -7.27 3.98
C VAL A 137 13.33 -7.93 3.20
N ARG A 138 13.39 -7.79 1.86
CA ARG A 138 14.51 -8.30 1.06
C ARG A 138 15.80 -7.48 1.15
N LEU A 139 15.75 -6.23 1.60
CA LEU A 139 16.96 -5.39 1.70
C LEU A 139 17.70 -5.52 3.04
N ALA A 140 17.04 -6.07 4.07
CA ALA A 140 17.59 -6.16 5.43
C ALA A 140 18.30 -7.50 5.74
N TYR A 141 18.18 -8.53 4.88
CA TYR A 141 18.74 -9.86 5.15
C TYR A 141 20.12 -10.15 4.54
N THR A 142 20.77 -9.17 3.91
CA THR A 142 22.18 -9.30 3.49
C THR A 142 23.05 -8.30 4.25
N ARG A 143 23.48 -8.68 5.46
CA ARG A 143 24.70 -8.16 6.05
C ARG A 143 25.72 -9.30 6.16
N PRO A 144 26.68 -9.40 5.24
CA PRO A 144 27.88 -10.18 5.47
C PRO A 144 28.76 -9.47 6.50
N GLY A 145 29.23 -10.20 7.50
CA GLY A 145 30.43 -9.81 8.24
C GLY A 145 30.23 -9.46 9.71
N ASP A 146 29.83 -10.43 10.52
CA ASP A 146 30.23 -10.50 11.94
C ASP A 146 31.53 -11.32 12.12
N GLU A 147 32.26 -11.60 11.03
CA GLU A 147 33.50 -12.38 11.03
C GLU A 147 34.73 -11.60 11.53
N SER A 148 34.64 -10.28 11.75
CA SER A 148 35.78 -9.44 12.15
C SER A 148 35.87 -9.13 13.66
N SER A 149 35.11 -9.85 14.49
CA SER A 149 35.30 -9.83 15.96
C SER A 149 35.83 -11.18 16.43
N ALA A 150 36.88 -11.68 15.78
CA ALA A 150 37.78 -12.60 16.43
C ALA A 150 38.63 -11.78 17.42
N PRO A 151 38.52 -12.02 18.75
CA PRO A 151 39.45 -11.44 19.69
C PRO A 151 40.81 -12.10 19.46
N ASP A 152 41.68 -11.43 18.71
CA ASP A 152 43.09 -11.82 18.62
C ASP A 152 43.68 -11.58 20.01
N GLY A 153 43.94 -12.69 20.69
CA GLY A 153 44.35 -12.73 22.08
C GLY A 153 45.84 -12.46 22.29
N ALA A 154 46.15 -12.33 23.59
CA ALA A 154 47.43 -12.55 24.27
C ALA A 154 48.59 -11.59 23.96
#